data_AF-A0AAW7HJV1-F1
#
_entry.id   AF-A0AAW7HJV1-F1
#
_cell.length_a   1.000
_cell.length_b   1.000
_cell.length_c   1.000
_cell.angle_alpha   90.00
_cell.angle_beta   90.00
_cell.angle_gamma   90.00
#
_symmetry.space_group_name_H-M   'P 1'
#
loop_
_entity.id
_entity.type
_entity.pdbx_description
1 polymer ?
#
loop_
_entity_poly.entity_id
_entity_poly.type
_entity_poly.pdbx_seq_one_letter_code
_entity_poly.pdbx_strand_id
1 'polypeptide(L)'
;MSDMINRRILLIDDMPTIHEDFRKILAPARSQNSELDEMEGLLFGEQVKNERPVFELDSAYGGEEGLGLLKRALQASKPYALAFVDMRMPGGWDGAQTIEHLWEEDPLLQVVVCTAYSDYSWDELLDRLQAHDRLLILKKPFDNIEVQQMASTLLTKWEMTQRASLKMHQLEQRVERRTQQLTQASEALQQEIEERKQLESQLVQSEKLASLGQMAAGVAHEINNPIGFVSSNLGTLGGYFQQLVAMLDAYREAELMLGANETTGRLQRLREQTELEFLMEDIPILIKESKDGIGRVAHIVKDLKDFSRVDSAQQWQLADLQQGIDSTLNIVASELKHKADLVKRYQPLPPVECLPSQINQVIMNLVLNAAQAMGPERGTITLGTAHQGAWVCIEVADTGAGIAPENIKKIFDPFFTTKPVGQGTGLGLSLSYGIVKKHGGEITVSSQVGVGTTFRVQLPVKQSATL
;
A
#
# COMPACT_ATOMS: atom_id res chain seq x y z
N MET A 1 -38.55 18.51 17.17
CA MET A 1 -38.70 19.88 17.70
C MET A 1 -39.93 20.47 17.04
N SER A 2 -40.81 21.07 17.83
CA SER A 2 -42.16 21.49 17.42
C SER A 2 -42.15 22.26 16.11
N ASP A 3 -43.08 21.89 15.24
CA ASP A 3 -43.38 22.50 13.95
C ASP A 3 -43.98 23.91 14.14
N MET A 4 -43.22 24.83 14.74
CA MET A 4 -43.64 26.21 14.89
C MET A 4 -43.48 26.91 13.54
N ILE A 5 -44.55 26.84 12.75
CA ILE A 5 -44.76 27.64 11.55
C ILE A 5 -44.57 29.10 11.95
N ASN A 6 -43.60 29.80 11.35
CA ASN A 6 -43.38 31.22 11.61
C ASN A 6 -44.54 32.02 11.02
N ARG A 7 -45.43 32.51 11.88
CA ARG A 7 -46.61 33.29 11.49
C ARG A 7 -46.48 34.78 11.81
N ARG A 8 -45.25 35.24 12.08
CA ARG A 8 -44.99 36.62 12.46
C ARG A 8 -44.96 37.53 11.24
N ILE A 9 -45.80 38.54 11.27
CA ILE A 9 -45.96 39.55 10.24
C ILE A 9 -45.66 40.91 10.88
N LEU A 10 -44.80 41.69 10.24
CA LEU A 10 -44.53 43.07 10.59
C LEU A 10 -45.37 43.98 9.70
N LEU A 11 -46.17 44.87 10.29
CA LEU A 11 -46.94 45.85 9.55
C LEU A 11 -46.36 47.24 9.77
N ILE A 12 -45.97 47.90 8.70
CA ILE A 12 -45.36 49.24 8.71
C ILE A 12 -46.24 50.18 7.88
N ASP A 13 -47.00 51.04 8.55
CA ASP A 13 -47.88 52.04 7.93
C ASP A 13 -48.03 53.21 8.92
N ASP A 14 -48.15 54.45 8.46
CA ASP A 14 -48.26 55.61 9.36
C ASP A 14 -49.69 55.79 9.92
N MET A 15 -50.68 55.14 9.30
CA MET A 15 -52.09 55.33 9.57
C MET A 15 -52.66 54.27 10.53
N PRO A 16 -53.07 54.64 11.76
CA PRO A 16 -53.58 53.67 12.75
C PRO A 16 -54.77 52.83 12.28
N THR A 17 -55.63 53.37 11.41
CA THR A 17 -56.80 52.66 10.87
C THR A 17 -56.40 51.48 10.00
N ILE A 18 -55.29 51.56 9.25
CA ILE A 18 -54.79 50.46 8.43
C ILE A 18 -54.35 49.29 9.31
N HIS A 19 -53.70 49.56 10.45
CA HIS A 19 -53.34 48.52 11.40
C HIS A 19 -54.57 47.79 11.98
N GLU A 20 -55.65 48.51 12.25
CA GLU A 20 -56.89 47.89 12.72
C GLU A 20 -57.52 47.00 11.66
N ASP A 21 -57.51 47.42 10.39
CA ASP A 21 -58.06 46.65 9.29
C ASP A 21 -57.24 45.38 9.02
N PHE A 22 -55.91 45.48 8.96
CA PHE A 22 -55.04 44.29 8.89
C PHE A 22 -55.21 43.36 10.08
N ARG A 23 -55.39 43.90 11.29
CA ARG A 23 -55.66 43.09 12.48
C ARG A 23 -56.99 42.35 12.38
N LYS A 24 -58.07 42.98 11.87
CA LYS A 24 -59.35 42.31 11.62
C LYS A 24 -59.21 41.18 10.58
N ILE A 25 -58.37 41.38 9.57
CA ILE A 25 -58.19 40.44 8.46
C ILE A 25 -57.30 39.25 8.85
N LEU A 26 -56.16 39.49 9.49
CA LEU A 26 -55.10 38.51 9.73
C LEU A 26 -55.05 37.99 11.18
N ALA A 27 -55.58 38.73 12.14
CA ALA A 27 -55.67 38.31 13.54
C ALA A 27 -57.09 38.56 14.11
N PRO A 28 -58.14 37.97 13.51
CA PRO A 28 -59.49 38.14 14.03
C PRO A 28 -59.54 37.63 15.48
N ALA A 29 -60.07 38.47 16.38
CA ALA A 29 -60.32 38.05 17.76
C ALA A 29 -61.23 36.82 17.74
N ARG A 30 -60.85 35.75 18.46
CA ARG A 30 -61.73 34.59 18.69
C ARG A 30 -63.08 35.12 19.17
N SER A 31 -64.11 35.02 18.33
CA SER A 31 -65.47 35.38 18.72
C SER A 31 -65.92 34.39 19.81
N GLN A 32 -66.76 34.86 20.73
CA GLN A 32 -67.49 34.01 21.69
C GLN A 32 -68.36 32.93 21.03
N ASN A 33 -68.41 32.87 19.69
CA ASN A 33 -69.12 31.85 18.92
C ASN A 33 -68.33 30.55 18.73
N SER A 34 -67.06 30.45 19.17
CA SER A 34 -66.31 29.18 19.08
C SER A 34 -67.03 28.01 19.78
N GLU A 35 -67.67 28.26 20.92
CA GLU A 35 -68.44 27.25 21.66
C GLU A 35 -69.79 26.92 20.97
N LEU A 36 -70.39 27.92 20.29
CA LEU A 36 -71.63 27.76 19.52
C LEU A 36 -71.40 27.02 18.20
N ASP A 37 -70.29 27.31 17.50
CA ASP A 37 -69.87 26.65 16.25
C ASP A 37 -69.41 25.20 16.52
N GLU A 38 -68.77 24.93 17.66
CA GLU A 38 -68.47 23.55 18.14
C GLU A 38 -69.75 22.78 18.47
N MET A 39 -70.73 23.43 19.12
CA MET A 39 -72.06 22.84 19.38
C MET A 39 -72.86 22.57 18.10
N GLU A 40 -72.82 23.47 17.10
CA GLU A 40 -73.48 23.28 15.80
C GLU A 40 -72.88 22.11 15.01
N GLY A 41 -71.55 21.97 15.02
CA GLY A 41 -70.85 20.85 14.38
C GLY A 41 -71.18 19.48 15.00
N LEU A 42 -71.37 19.43 16.32
CA LEU A 42 -71.80 18.22 17.05
C LEU A 42 -73.28 17.86 16.82
N LEU A 43 -74.14 18.83 16.52
CA LEU A 43 -75.59 18.65 16.34
C LEU A 43 -76.01 18.37 14.89
N PHE A 44 -75.35 18.97 13.89
CA PHE A 44 -75.79 18.92 12.49
C PHE A 44 -74.82 18.22 11.52
N GLY A 45 -73.62 17.83 11.96
CA GLY A 45 -72.69 17.03 11.15
C GLY A 45 -72.10 17.76 9.93
N GLU A 46 -72.25 19.08 9.82
CA GLU A 46 -71.53 19.87 8.83
C GLU A 46 -70.06 20.00 9.21
N GLN A 47 -69.18 19.91 8.21
CA GLN A 47 -67.73 20.06 8.41
C GLN A 47 -67.44 21.40 9.08
N VAL A 48 -66.80 21.33 10.25
CA VAL A 48 -66.21 22.46 10.97
C VAL A 48 -65.49 23.34 9.96
N LYS A 49 -65.95 24.59 9.79
CA LYS A 49 -65.28 25.59 8.92
C LYS A 49 -63.81 25.62 9.31
N ASN A 50 -62.92 25.33 8.36
CA ASN A 50 -61.46 25.41 8.54
C ASN A 50 -61.10 26.65 9.37
N GLU A 51 -60.57 26.45 10.59
CA GLU A 51 -60.10 27.54 11.43
C GLU A 51 -59.09 28.36 10.62
N ARG A 52 -59.41 29.64 10.40
CA ARG A 52 -58.53 30.54 9.65
C ARG A 52 -57.20 30.65 10.42
N PRO A 53 -56.04 30.54 9.75
CA PRO A 53 -54.75 30.65 10.42
C PRO A 53 -54.64 32.02 11.07
N VAL A 54 -54.48 32.04 12.39
CA VAL A 54 -54.21 33.28 13.14
C VAL A 54 -52.74 33.64 12.94
N PHE A 55 -52.48 34.86 12.47
CA PHE A 55 -51.15 35.41 12.30
C PHE A 55 -50.76 36.27 13.51
N GLU A 56 -49.47 36.31 13.84
CA GLU A 56 -48.92 37.19 14.87
C GLU A 56 -48.51 38.52 14.22
N LEU A 57 -49.16 39.62 14.59
CA LEU A 57 -48.94 40.94 14.00
C LEU A 57 -48.25 41.87 14.98
N ASP A 58 -47.12 42.43 14.55
CA ASP A 58 -46.51 43.58 15.21
C ASP A 58 -46.67 44.82 14.33
N SER A 59 -47.01 45.95 14.96
CA SER A 59 -47.23 47.24 14.28
C SER A 59 -46.03 48.16 14.46
N ALA A 60 -45.61 48.82 13.38
CA ALA A 60 -44.70 49.94 13.36
C ALA A 60 -45.36 51.11 12.63
N TYR A 61 -45.22 52.33 13.17
CA TYR A 61 -45.85 53.53 12.62
C TYR A 61 -44.92 54.33 11.69
N GLY A 62 -43.77 53.74 11.35
CA GLY A 62 -42.77 54.33 10.44
C GLY A 62 -41.63 53.36 10.16
N GLY A 63 -40.86 53.64 9.09
CA GLY A 63 -39.79 52.76 8.63
C GLY A 63 -38.68 52.48 9.66
N GLU A 64 -38.23 53.51 10.37
CA GLU A 64 -37.18 53.37 11.40
C GLU A 64 -37.64 52.50 12.59
N GLU A 65 -38.90 52.65 13.00
CA GLU A 65 -39.51 51.82 14.05
C GLU A 65 -39.62 50.36 13.60
N GLY A 66 -40.01 50.14 12.34
CA GLY A 66 -40.09 48.81 11.73
C GLY A 66 -38.74 48.11 11.70
N LEU A 67 -37.68 48.80 11.28
CA LEU A 67 -36.32 48.27 11.34
C LEU A 67 -35.89 47.95 12.78
N GLY A 68 -36.21 48.82 13.74
CA GLY A 68 -35.93 48.57 15.16
C GLY A 68 -36.65 47.35 15.73
N LEU A 69 -37.88 47.07 15.27
CA LEU A 69 -38.60 45.84 15.60
C LEU A 69 -37.96 44.62 14.94
N LEU A 70 -37.61 44.68 13.66
CA LEU A 70 -36.92 43.60 12.95
C LEU A 70 -35.61 43.22 13.63
N LYS A 71 -34.74 44.20 13.94
CA LYS A 71 -33.46 43.95 14.61
C LYS A 71 -33.63 43.27 15.97
N ARG A 72 -34.58 43.74 16.79
CA ARG A 72 -34.91 43.11 18.08
C ARG A 72 -35.41 41.68 17.89
N ALA A 73 -36.26 41.46 16.89
CA ALA A 73 -36.80 40.15 16.57
C ALA A 73 -35.72 39.16 16.11
N LEU A 74 -34.77 39.59 15.29
CA LEU A 74 -33.59 38.81 14.87
C LEU A 74 -32.69 38.47 16.06
N GLN A 75 -32.38 39.45 16.92
CA GLN A 75 -31.59 39.23 18.14
C GLN A 75 -32.25 38.24 19.10
N ALA A 76 -33.58 38.29 19.20
CA ALA A 76 -34.37 37.36 20.01
C ALA A 76 -34.56 35.97 19.33
N SER A 77 -33.94 35.72 18.18
CA SER A 77 -34.12 34.49 17.37
C SER A 77 -35.59 34.20 17.01
N LYS A 78 -36.39 35.25 16.81
CA LYS A 78 -37.79 35.17 16.38
C LYS A 78 -37.99 36.05 15.15
N PRO A 79 -37.44 35.71 13.97
CA PRO A 79 -37.53 36.57 12.79
C PRO A 79 -38.99 36.78 12.33
N TYR A 80 -39.24 37.88 11.63
CA TYR A 80 -40.49 38.04 10.88
C TYR A 80 -40.42 37.25 9.57
N ALA A 81 -41.51 36.61 9.17
CA ALA A 81 -41.57 35.91 7.88
C ALA A 81 -41.98 36.84 6.74
N LEU A 82 -42.78 37.85 7.06
CA LEU A 82 -43.37 38.79 6.11
C LEU A 82 -43.47 40.19 6.71
N ALA A 83 -43.23 41.21 5.89
CA ALA A 83 -43.55 42.60 6.19
C ALA A 83 -44.53 43.18 5.17
N PHE A 84 -45.59 43.85 5.65
CA PHE A 84 -46.39 44.75 4.84
C PHE A 84 -45.87 46.16 5.06
N VAL A 85 -45.51 46.86 3.98
CA VAL A 85 -44.85 48.17 4.05
C VAL A 85 -45.59 49.16 3.18
N ASP A 86 -46.09 50.23 3.79
CA ASP A 86 -46.66 51.34 3.05
C ASP A 86 -45.59 52.17 2.33
N MET A 87 -45.91 52.62 1.11
CA MET A 87 -44.98 53.41 0.32
C MET A 87 -44.82 54.84 0.80
N ARG A 88 -45.82 55.42 1.48
CA ARG A 88 -45.86 56.84 1.78
C ARG A 88 -46.07 57.10 3.26
N MET A 89 -44.97 57.17 4.00
CA MET A 89 -44.95 57.51 5.43
C MET A 89 -44.36 58.92 5.65
N PRO A 90 -45.18 59.95 5.97
CA PRO A 90 -44.72 61.31 6.17
C PRO A 90 -43.88 61.46 7.45
N GLY A 91 -42.76 62.20 7.35
CA GLY A 91 -41.94 62.54 8.53
C GLY A 91 -40.84 61.54 8.88
N GLY A 92 -40.49 60.62 7.96
CA GLY A 92 -39.40 59.64 8.12
C GLY A 92 -38.99 58.99 6.80
N TRP A 93 -38.48 57.76 6.85
CA TRP A 93 -38.18 56.95 5.67
C TRP A 93 -39.45 56.63 4.88
N ASP A 94 -39.34 56.69 3.55
CA ASP A 94 -40.40 56.17 2.68
C ASP A 94 -40.39 54.64 2.64
N GLY A 95 -41.40 54.04 2.01
CA GLY A 95 -41.50 52.59 1.97
C GLY A 95 -40.35 51.91 1.23
N ALA A 96 -39.81 52.54 0.18
CA ALA A 96 -38.68 51.99 -0.57
C ALA A 96 -37.39 51.95 0.27
N GLN A 97 -37.05 53.07 0.93
CA GLN A 97 -35.92 53.15 1.88
C GLN A 97 -36.07 52.16 3.04
N THR A 98 -37.32 52.01 3.53
CA THR A 98 -37.62 51.05 4.58
C THR A 98 -37.29 49.62 4.13
N ILE A 99 -37.71 49.22 2.93
CA ILE A 99 -37.48 47.87 2.41
C ILE A 99 -35.99 47.58 2.19
N GLU A 100 -35.24 48.55 1.64
CA GLU A 100 -33.78 48.44 1.48
C GLU A 100 -33.11 48.10 2.81
N HIS A 101 -33.39 48.86 3.86
CA HIS A 101 -32.80 48.63 5.18
C HIS A 101 -33.30 47.36 5.86
N LEU A 102 -34.55 46.94 5.63
CA LEU A 102 -35.05 45.67 6.16
C LEU A 102 -34.32 44.48 5.52
N TRP A 103 -34.05 44.50 4.21
CA TRP A 103 -33.34 43.41 3.52
C TRP A 103 -31.84 43.41 3.71
N GLU A 104 -31.21 44.55 3.98
CA GLU A 104 -29.82 44.60 4.44
C GLU A 104 -29.62 43.80 5.73
N GLU A 105 -30.61 43.83 6.62
CA GLU A 105 -30.56 43.13 7.92
C GLU A 105 -31.13 41.71 7.88
N ASP A 106 -32.22 41.48 7.14
CA ASP A 106 -32.79 40.15 6.89
C ASP A 106 -33.11 39.96 5.40
N PRO A 107 -32.16 39.40 4.62
CA PRO A 107 -32.38 39.13 3.21
C PRO A 107 -33.52 38.14 2.94
N LEU A 108 -33.94 37.33 3.93
CA LEU A 108 -34.92 36.27 3.73
C LEU A 108 -36.36 36.76 3.96
N LEU A 109 -36.54 37.94 4.56
CA LEU A 109 -37.84 38.57 4.81
C LEU A 109 -38.64 38.72 3.50
N GLN A 110 -39.88 38.23 3.47
CA GLN A 110 -40.79 38.52 2.37
C GLN A 110 -41.43 39.89 2.57
N VAL A 111 -41.66 40.64 1.49
CA VAL A 111 -42.21 41.99 1.59
C VAL A 111 -43.40 42.15 0.66
N VAL A 112 -44.47 42.74 1.19
CA VAL A 112 -45.62 43.21 0.42
C VAL A 112 -45.67 44.74 0.50
N VAL A 113 -45.61 45.37 -0.67
CA VAL A 113 -45.72 46.81 -0.85
C VAL A 113 -47.18 47.22 -0.87
N CYS A 114 -47.57 48.07 0.07
CA CYS A 114 -48.88 48.70 0.12
C CYS A 114 -48.79 50.10 -0.51
N THR A 115 -49.61 50.40 -1.52
CA THR A 115 -49.53 51.69 -2.23
C THR A 115 -50.86 52.12 -2.85
N ALA A 116 -51.03 53.43 -3.04
CA ALA A 116 -52.11 54.04 -3.80
C ALA A 116 -51.67 54.33 -5.25
N TYR A 117 -52.62 54.56 -6.15
CA TYR A 117 -52.44 54.62 -7.62
C TYR A 117 -51.46 55.69 -8.18
N SER A 118 -50.67 56.38 -7.36
CA SER A 118 -49.92 57.58 -7.74
C SER A 118 -48.54 57.77 -7.09
N ASP A 119 -48.01 56.80 -6.35
CA ASP A 119 -46.86 57.07 -5.47
C ASP A 119 -45.48 56.95 -6.18
N TYR A 120 -45.29 56.00 -7.10
CA TYR A 120 -44.06 55.80 -7.87
C TYR A 120 -44.34 55.12 -9.23
N SER A 121 -43.38 55.17 -10.18
CA SER A 121 -43.41 54.29 -11.35
C SER A 121 -42.90 52.89 -10.95
N TRP A 122 -43.61 51.84 -11.35
CA TRP A 122 -43.33 50.47 -10.90
C TRP A 122 -41.94 49.99 -11.33
N ASP A 123 -41.50 50.40 -12.51
CA ASP A 123 -40.20 50.03 -13.07
C ASP A 123 -39.06 50.64 -12.25
N GLU A 124 -39.18 51.89 -11.81
CA GLU A 124 -38.18 52.54 -10.93
C GLU A 124 -38.07 51.85 -9.57
N LEU A 125 -39.19 51.40 -9.00
CA LEU A 125 -39.20 50.73 -7.70
C LEU A 125 -38.61 49.31 -7.80
N LEU A 126 -38.92 48.58 -8.87
CA LEU A 126 -38.36 47.24 -9.11
C LEU A 126 -36.87 47.29 -9.43
N ASP A 127 -36.42 48.26 -10.23
CA ASP A 127 -35.00 48.45 -10.55
C ASP A 127 -34.20 48.85 -9.32
N ARG A 128 -34.77 49.71 -8.46
CA ARG A 128 -34.14 50.14 -7.21
C ARG A 128 -33.98 48.99 -6.22
N LEU A 129 -34.98 48.12 -6.10
CA LEU A 129 -35.02 47.05 -5.10
C LEU A 129 -34.43 45.70 -5.56
N GLN A 130 -34.19 45.51 -6.86
CA GLN A 130 -33.55 44.32 -7.47
C GLN A 130 -34.10 42.94 -7.00
N ALA A 131 -35.34 42.88 -6.52
CA ALA A 131 -35.88 41.73 -5.79
C ALA A 131 -37.19 41.21 -6.40
N HIS A 132 -37.11 40.67 -7.61
CA HIS A 132 -38.28 40.26 -8.39
C HIS A 132 -39.13 39.14 -7.75
N ASP A 133 -38.54 38.30 -6.89
CA ASP A 133 -39.24 37.14 -6.33
C ASP A 133 -39.70 37.31 -4.88
N ARG A 134 -39.24 38.33 -4.15
CA ARG A 134 -39.54 38.51 -2.69
C ARG A 134 -40.44 39.71 -2.40
N LEU A 135 -40.84 40.40 -3.47
CA LEU A 135 -41.68 41.58 -3.44
C LEU A 135 -43.02 41.24 -4.09
N LEU A 136 -44.12 41.47 -3.39
CA LEU A 136 -45.44 41.55 -4.02
C LEU A 136 -46.05 42.93 -3.78
N ILE A 137 -46.99 43.31 -4.63
CA ILE A 137 -47.64 44.62 -4.57
C ILE A 137 -49.11 44.42 -4.24
N LEU A 138 -49.61 45.24 -3.32
CA LEU A 138 -50.99 45.28 -2.88
C LEU A 138 -51.52 46.72 -2.99
N LYS A 139 -52.55 46.92 -3.82
CA LYS A 139 -53.11 48.26 -4.11
C LYS A 139 -54.20 48.63 -3.10
N LYS A 140 -54.19 49.88 -2.61
CA LYS A 140 -55.25 50.47 -1.76
C LYS A 140 -56.46 50.90 -2.62
N PRO A 141 -57.73 50.65 -2.23
CA PRO A 141 -58.17 49.93 -1.03
C PRO A 141 -58.03 48.40 -1.17
N PHE A 142 -57.69 47.73 -0.07
CA PHE A 142 -57.35 46.31 -0.05
C PHE A 142 -58.60 45.40 0.00
N ASP A 143 -58.55 44.27 -0.69
CA ASP A 143 -59.52 43.18 -0.48
C ASP A 143 -59.03 42.23 0.62
N ASN A 144 -59.93 41.84 1.53
CA ASN A 144 -59.60 40.96 2.66
C ASN A 144 -59.03 39.60 2.23
N ILE A 145 -59.53 39.05 1.11
CA ILE A 145 -59.10 37.76 0.57
C ILE A 145 -57.70 37.90 -0.02
N GLU A 146 -57.41 39.00 -0.71
CA GLU A 146 -56.10 39.27 -1.31
C GLU A 146 -55.00 39.33 -0.24
N VAL A 147 -55.23 40.10 0.83
CA VAL A 147 -54.30 40.21 1.99
C VAL A 147 -54.04 38.84 2.62
N GLN A 148 -55.09 38.04 2.85
CA GLN A 148 -54.96 36.70 3.44
C GLN A 148 -54.20 35.73 2.53
N GLN A 149 -54.50 35.73 1.22
CA GLN A 149 -53.84 34.85 0.25
C GLN A 149 -52.35 35.20 0.12
N MET A 150 -52.01 36.49 0.07
CA MET A 150 -50.62 36.94 0.02
C MET A 150 -49.86 36.54 1.28
N ALA A 151 -50.43 36.80 2.46
CA ALA A 151 -49.82 36.41 3.73
C ALA A 151 -49.56 34.90 3.79
N SER A 152 -50.58 34.08 3.51
CA SER A 152 -50.45 32.62 3.54
C SER A 152 -49.40 32.10 2.54
N THR A 153 -49.41 32.62 1.31
CA THR A 153 -48.50 32.19 0.24
C THR A 153 -47.05 32.54 0.55
N LEU A 154 -46.79 33.78 0.98
CA LEU A 154 -45.43 34.25 1.27
C LEU A 154 -44.85 33.61 2.53
N LEU A 155 -45.66 33.39 3.58
CA LEU A 155 -45.21 32.66 4.76
C LEU A 155 -44.83 31.22 4.41
N THR A 156 -45.65 30.54 3.60
CA THR A 156 -45.34 29.19 3.12
C THR A 156 -44.05 29.18 2.30
N LYS A 157 -43.84 30.19 1.44
CA LYS A 157 -42.60 30.34 0.66
C LYS A 157 -41.38 30.53 1.55
N TRP A 158 -41.46 31.40 2.54
CA TRP A 158 -40.37 31.62 3.52
C TRP A 158 -40.00 30.32 4.23
N GLU A 159 -41.01 29.60 4.73
CA GLU A 159 -40.84 28.33 5.43
C GLU A 159 -40.20 27.26 4.54
N MET A 160 -40.69 27.09 3.30
CA MET A 160 -40.12 26.15 2.35
C MET A 160 -38.67 26.47 2.03
N THR A 161 -38.31 27.75 1.91
CA THR A 161 -36.95 28.19 1.63
C THR A 161 -36.01 27.86 2.79
N GLN A 162 -36.42 28.13 4.03
CA GLN A 162 -35.67 27.77 5.23
C GLN A 162 -35.49 26.26 5.37
N ARG A 163 -36.57 25.49 5.19
CA ARG A 163 -36.54 24.02 5.23
C ARG A 163 -35.63 23.43 4.15
N ALA A 164 -35.65 24.00 2.94
CA ALA A 164 -34.79 23.56 1.84
C ALA A 164 -33.31 23.83 2.15
N SER A 165 -32.98 25.02 2.65
CA SER A 165 -31.60 25.39 3.04
C SER A 165 -31.07 24.45 4.13
N LEU A 166 -31.86 24.20 5.19
CA LEU A 166 -31.47 23.30 6.26
C LEU A 166 -31.25 21.86 5.76
N LYS A 167 -32.16 21.35 4.92
CA LYS A 167 -32.01 20.02 4.32
C LYS A 167 -30.78 19.93 3.42
N MET A 168 -30.50 20.97 2.63
CA MET A 168 -29.34 21.02 1.74
C MET A 168 -28.04 20.90 2.56
N HIS A 169 -27.93 21.70 3.63
CA HIS A 169 -26.76 21.66 4.50
C HIS A 169 -26.57 20.28 5.16
N GLN A 170 -27.67 19.64 5.60
CA GLN A 170 -27.60 18.28 6.14
C GLN A 170 -27.18 17.24 5.10
N LEU A 171 -27.62 17.38 3.85
CA LEU A 171 -27.23 16.50 2.76
C LEU A 171 -25.75 16.67 2.40
N GLU A 172 -25.27 17.91 2.31
CA GLU A 172 -23.86 18.22 2.07
C GLU A 172 -22.96 17.59 3.13
N GLN A 173 -23.28 17.78 4.41
CA GLN A 173 -22.54 17.15 5.51
C GLN A 173 -22.55 15.62 5.43
N ARG A 174 -23.67 15.03 5.03
CA ARG A 174 -23.79 13.56 4.88
C ARG A 174 -22.99 13.05 3.70
N VAL A 175 -22.97 13.78 2.58
CA VAL A 175 -22.16 13.46 1.40
C VAL A 175 -20.69 13.55 1.77
N GLU A 176 -20.24 14.63 2.38
CA GLU A 176 -18.85 14.82 2.79
C GLU A 176 -18.38 13.70 3.72
N ARG A 177 -19.16 13.38 4.76
CA ARG A 177 -18.86 12.27 5.67
C ARG A 177 -18.77 10.93 4.95
N ARG A 178 -19.67 10.64 4.02
CA ARG A 178 -19.65 9.39 3.25
C ARG A 178 -18.47 9.33 2.30
N THR A 179 -18.13 10.43 1.63
CA THR A 179 -16.98 10.51 0.74
C THR A 179 -15.69 10.22 1.52
N GLN A 180 -15.50 10.85 2.69
CA GLN A 180 -14.33 10.58 3.55
C GLN A 180 -14.26 9.10 3.97
N GLN A 181 -15.38 8.51 4.40
CA GLN A 181 -15.43 7.09 4.78
C GLN A 181 -15.11 6.16 3.59
N LEU A 182 -15.60 6.49 2.40
CA LEU A 182 -15.36 5.70 1.19
C LEU A 182 -13.88 5.78 0.77
N THR A 183 -13.27 6.97 0.82
CA THR A 183 -11.86 7.16 0.52
C THR A 183 -10.98 6.36 1.49
N GLN A 184 -11.25 6.45 2.80
CA GLN A 184 -10.52 5.67 3.81
C GLN A 184 -10.68 4.15 3.60
N ALA A 185 -11.90 3.68 3.30
CA ALA A 185 -12.13 2.27 3.03
C ALA A 185 -11.43 1.79 1.74
N SER A 186 -11.38 2.64 0.71
CA SER A 186 -10.69 2.36 -0.54
C SER A 186 -9.18 2.24 -0.34
N GLU A 187 -8.57 3.16 0.41
CA GLU A 187 -7.14 3.13 0.73
C GLU A 187 -6.77 1.88 1.54
N ALA A 188 -7.56 1.56 2.58
CA ALA A 188 -7.35 0.35 3.37
C ALA A 188 -7.48 -0.93 2.53
N LEU A 189 -8.49 -0.99 1.64
CA LEU A 189 -8.66 -2.13 0.74
C LEU A 189 -7.50 -2.28 -0.24
N GLN A 190 -6.95 -1.17 -0.77
CA GLN A 190 -5.78 -1.21 -1.64
C GLN A 190 -4.55 -1.74 -0.92
N GLN A 191 -4.33 -1.35 0.34
CA GLN A 191 -3.23 -1.88 1.16
C GLN A 191 -3.38 -3.39 1.38
N GLU A 192 -4.58 -3.85 1.75
CA GLU A 192 -4.85 -5.28 1.95
C GLU A 192 -4.67 -6.11 0.67
N ILE A 193 -5.07 -5.57 -0.49
CA ILE A 193 -4.84 -6.23 -1.79
C ILE A 193 -3.34 -6.37 -2.08
N GLU A 194 -2.54 -5.34 -1.80
CA GLU A 194 -1.10 -5.37 -2.04
C GLU A 194 -0.40 -6.36 -1.11
N GLU A 195 -0.76 -6.38 0.17
CA GLU A 195 -0.26 -7.37 1.14
C GLU A 195 -0.63 -8.80 0.72
N ARG A 196 -1.88 -9.03 0.31
CA ARG A 196 -2.31 -10.34 -0.20
C ARG A 196 -1.53 -10.78 -1.42
N LYS A 197 -1.27 -9.89 -2.39
CA LYS A 197 -0.47 -10.21 -3.58
C LYS A 197 0.96 -10.60 -3.21
N GLN A 198 1.57 -9.91 -2.25
CA GLN A 198 2.92 -10.24 -1.79
C GLN A 198 2.96 -11.62 -1.13
N LEU A 199 1.99 -11.93 -0.26
CA LEU A 199 1.86 -13.24 0.38
C LEU A 199 1.60 -14.36 -0.64
N GLU A 200 0.73 -14.14 -1.61
CA GLU A 200 0.43 -15.11 -2.66
C GLU A 200 1.67 -15.40 -3.52
N SER A 201 2.43 -14.36 -3.89
CA SER A 201 3.68 -14.54 -4.63
C SER A 201 4.72 -15.33 -3.80
N GLN A 202 4.80 -15.09 -2.49
CA GLN A 202 5.68 -15.84 -1.60
C GLN A 202 5.25 -17.31 -1.48
N LEU A 203 3.95 -17.58 -1.38
CA LEU A 203 3.41 -18.95 -1.33
C LEU A 203 3.70 -19.72 -2.61
N VAL A 204 3.44 -19.12 -3.78
CA VAL A 204 3.75 -19.76 -5.08
C VAL A 204 5.25 -20.04 -5.20
N GLN A 205 6.10 -19.13 -4.72
CA GLN A 205 7.55 -19.36 -4.71
C GLN A 205 7.92 -20.49 -3.75
N SER A 206 7.35 -20.54 -2.55
CA SER A 206 7.56 -21.61 -1.57
C SER A 206 7.10 -22.97 -2.08
N GLU A 207 5.94 -23.05 -2.73
CA GLU A 207 5.40 -24.29 -3.31
C GLU A 207 6.29 -24.82 -4.45
N LYS A 208 6.75 -23.92 -5.32
CA LYS A 208 7.74 -24.27 -6.36
C LYS A 208 9.03 -24.82 -5.76
N LEU A 209 9.52 -24.22 -4.67
CA LEU A 209 10.75 -24.66 -3.99
C LEU A 209 10.56 -26.03 -3.31
N ALA A 210 9.41 -26.25 -2.67
CA ALA A 210 9.07 -27.54 -2.05
C ALA A 210 8.95 -28.66 -3.09
N SER A 211 8.27 -28.40 -4.21
CA SER A 211 8.16 -29.33 -5.34
C SER A 211 9.54 -29.66 -5.93
N LEU A 212 10.40 -28.64 -6.12
CA LEU A 212 11.78 -28.85 -6.57
C LEU A 212 12.58 -29.71 -5.58
N GLY A 213 12.43 -29.45 -4.27
CA GLY A 213 13.10 -30.21 -3.22
C GLY A 213 12.72 -31.69 -3.24
N GLN A 214 11.43 -32.01 -3.35
CA GLN A 214 10.98 -33.41 -3.35
C GLN A 214 11.45 -34.19 -4.59
N MET A 215 11.46 -33.55 -5.77
CA MET A 215 12.01 -34.16 -6.99
C MET A 215 13.54 -34.27 -6.96
N ALA A 216 14.22 -33.27 -6.41
CA ALA A 216 15.68 -33.22 -6.29
C ALA A 216 16.26 -34.42 -5.54
N ALA A 217 15.62 -34.88 -4.47
CA ALA A 217 16.11 -36.02 -3.68
C ALA A 217 16.13 -37.34 -4.47
N GLY A 218 15.07 -37.61 -5.25
CA GLY A 218 14.97 -38.81 -6.10
C GLY A 218 15.92 -38.75 -7.29
N VAL A 219 15.92 -37.62 -8.02
CA VAL A 219 16.80 -37.39 -9.16
C VAL A 219 18.27 -37.44 -8.75
N ALA A 220 18.63 -36.91 -7.57
CA ALA A 220 20.01 -36.95 -7.10
C ALA A 220 20.52 -38.36 -6.83
N HIS A 221 19.66 -39.26 -6.36
CA HIS A 221 20.05 -40.66 -6.18
C HIS A 221 20.23 -41.36 -7.53
N GLU A 222 19.35 -41.09 -8.48
CA GLU A 222 19.40 -41.70 -9.82
C GLU A 222 20.56 -41.20 -10.68
N ILE A 223 21.01 -39.95 -10.49
CA ILE A 223 22.16 -39.40 -11.20
C ILE A 223 23.49 -39.78 -10.52
N ASN A 224 23.55 -39.87 -9.19
CA ASN A 224 24.79 -40.27 -8.50
C ASN A 224 25.25 -41.68 -8.87
N ASN A 225 24.32 -42.60 -9.10
CA ASN A 225 24.64 -43.97 -9.48
C ASN A 225 25.46 -44.07 -10.79
N PRO A 226 25.00 -43.54 -11.94
CA PRO A 226 25.76 -43.56 -13.19
C PRO A 226 27.07 -42.76 -13.08
N ILE A 227 27.08 -41.63 -12.36
CA ILE A 227 28.31 -40.86 -12.12
C ILE A 227 29.36 -41.71 -11.40
N GLY A 228 28.96 -42.45 -10.36
CA GLY A 228 29.85 -43.37 -9.65
C GLY A 228 30.46 -44.41 -10.57
N PHE A 229 29.66 -45.04 -11.43
CA PHE A 229 30.13 -46.01 -12.41
C PHE A 229 31.12 -45.40 -13.41
N VAL A 230 30.80 -44.25 -14.00
CA VAL A 230 31.68 -43.62 -15.00
C VAL A 230 32.98 -43.12 -14.36
N SER A 231 32.91 -42.50 -13.18
CA SER A 231 34.10 -42.07 -12.44
C SER A 231 35.03 -43.24 -12.09
N SER A 232 34.45 -44.36 -11.65
CA SER A 232 35.22 -45.59 -11.37
C SER A 232 35.87 -46.13 -12.65
N ASN A 233 35.12 -46.21 -13.75
CA ASN A 233 35.63 -46.72 -15.03
C ASN A 233 36.75 -45.86 -15.59
N LEU A 234 36.65 -44.53 -15.54
CA LEU A 234 37.73 -43.61 -15.93
C LEU A 234 38.93 -43.70 -14.98
N GLY A 235 38.69 -43.99 -13.70
CA GLY A 235 39.71 -44.36 -12.73
C GLY A 235 40.55 -45.53 -13.21
N THR A 236 39.87 -46.65 -13.46
CA THR A 236 40.47 -47.90 -13.94
C THR A 236 41.15 -47.74 -15.30
N LEU A 237 40.51 -47.04 -16.25
CA LEU A 237 41.05 -46.79 -17.59
C LEU A 237 42.37 -46.01 -17.52
N GLY A 238 42.44 -44.98 -16.67
CA GLY A 238 43.70 -44.26 -16.43
C GLY A 238 44.81 -45.15 -15.87
N GLY A 239 44.45 -46.09 -14.98
CA GLY A 239 45.39 -47.09 -14.45
C GLY A 239 45.89 -48.07 -15.52
N TYR A 240 44.99 -48.59 -16.36
CA TYR A 240 45.37 -49.46 -17.49
C TYR A 240 46.26 -48.73 -18.49
N PHE A 241 45.95 -47.46 -18.77
CA PHE A 241 46.76 -46.66 -19.67
C PHE A 241 48.18 -46.44 -19.12
N GLN A 242 48.33 -46.15 -17.83
CA GLN A 242 49.65 -46.04 -17.19
C GLN A 242 50.46 -47.34 -17.29
N GLN A 243 49.83 -48.51 -17.16
CA GLN A 243 50.50 -49.80 -17.35
C GLN A 243 50.94 -50.02 -18.81
N LEU A 244 50.11 -49.61 -19.78
CA LEU A 244 50.45 -49.67 -21.20
C LEU A 244 51.63 -48.75 -21.54
N VAL A 245 51.62 -47.51 -21.03
CA VAL A 245 52.72 -46.55 -21.19
C VAL A 245 54.02 -47.13 -20.64
N ALA A 246 54.01 -47.69 -19.43
CA ALA A 246 55.20 -48.31 -18.84
C ALA A 246 55.77 -49.47 -19.70
N MET A 247 54.90 -50.26 -20.33
CA MET A 247 55.32 -51.33 -21.25
C MET A 247 55.88 -50.78 -22.57
N LEU A 248 55.25 -49.75 -23.13
CA LEU A 248 55.72 -49.09 -24.34
C LEU A 248 57.09 -48.42 -24.12
N ASP A 249 57.31 -47.81 -22.96
CA ASP A 249 58.60 -47.25 -22.57
C ASP A 249 59.67 -48.34 -22.47
N ALA A 250 59.37 -49.49 -21.85
CA ALA A 250 60.28 -50.62 -21.79
C ALA A 250 60.63 -51.19 -23.19
N TYR A 251 59.65 -51.26 -24.10
CA TYR A 251 59.90 -51.63 -25.50
C TYR A 251 60.77 -50.61 -26.24
N ARG A 252 60.56 -49.32 -25.97
CA ARG A 252 61.39 -48.24 -26.55
C ARG A 252 62.83 -48.32 -26.07
N GLU A 253 63.05 -48.61 -24.78
CA GLU A 253 64.38 -48.83 -24.22
C GLU A 253 65.07 -50.06 -24.86
N ALA A 254 64.34 -51.15 -25.05
CA ALA A 254 64.86 -52.35 -25.72
C ALA A 254 65.15 -52.12 -27.21
N GLU A 255 64.32 -51.33 -27.91
CA GLU A 255 64.52 -50.94 -29.33
C GLU A 255 65.87 -50.23 -29.52
N LEU A 256 66.24 -49.33 -28.59
CA LEU A 256 67.52 -48.60 -28.63
C LEU A 256 68.75 -49.54 -28.57
N MET A 257 68.62 -50.73 -27.97
CA MET A 257 69.71 -51.71 -27.87
C MET A 257 69.86 -52.62 -29.10
N LEU A 258 68.85 -52.70 -29.97
CA LEU A 258 68.85 -53.59 -31.15
C LEU A 258 69.63 -53.04 -32.36
N GLY A 259 70.02 -51.77 -32.33
CA GLY A 259 70.72 -51.10 -33.43
C GLY A 259 69.85 -50.89 -34.69
N ALA A 260 70.38 -50.20 -35.70
CA ALA A 260 69.62 -49.92 -36.93
C ALA A 260 69.49 -51.18 -37.80
N ASN A 261 68.29 -51.73 -37.89
CA ASN A 261 67.96 -52.86 -38.76
C ASN A 261 66.56 -52.69 -39.39
N GLU A 262 66.17 -53.60 -40.29
CA GLU A 262 64.87 -53.53 -40.97
C GLU A 262 63.67 -53.56 -40.00
N THR A 263 63.85 -54.20 -38.83
CA THR A 263 62.82 -54.32 -37.80
C THR A 263 62.62 -53.01 -37.06
N THR A 264 63.68 -52.30 -36.67
CA THR A 264 63.59 -50.96 -36.06
C THR A 264 63.02 -49.94 -37.07
N GLY A 265 63.39 -50.03 -38.35
CA GLY A 265 62.78 -49.20 -39.40
C GLY A 265 61.29 -49.47 -39.66
N ARG A 266 60.79 -50.68 -39.35
CA ARG A 266 59.36 -51.00 -39.38
C ARG A 266 58.63 -50.46 -38.14
N LEU A 267 59.22 -50.60 -36.96
CA LEU A 267 58.67 -50.11 -35.70
C LEU A 267 58.57 -48.57 -35.69
N GLN A 268 59.60 -47.87 -36.17
CA GLN A 268 59.57 -46.41 -36.29
C GLN A 268 58.47 -45.93 -37.24
N ARG A 269 58.30 -46.55 -38.41
CA ARG A 269 57.20 -46.21 -39.33
C ARG A 269 55.82 -46.45 -38.69
N LEU A 270 55.66 -47.54 -37.94
CA LEU A 270 54.41 -47.82 -37.26
C LEU A 270 54.13 -46.78 -36.16
N ARG A 271 55.16 -46.36 -35.42
CA ARG A 271 55.07 -45.31 -34.40
C ARG A 271 54.62 -43.97 -35.00
N GLU A 272 55.23 -43.56 -36.11
CA GLU A 272 54.87 -42.34 -36.84
C GLU A 272 53.45 -42.44 -37.44
N GLN A 273 53.08 -43.57 -38.04
CA GLN A 273 51.74 -43.78 -38.60
C GLN A 273 50.63 -43.80 -37.54
N THR A 274 50.95 -44.26 -36.33
CA THR A 274 50.00 -44.32 -35.21
C THR A 274 49.96 -43.02 -34.41
N GLU A 275 50.90 -42.10 -34.67
CA GLU A 275 51.08 -40.87 -33.88
C GLU A 275 51.19 -41.18 -32.38
N LEU A 276 52.00 -42.19 -32.04
CA LEU A 276 52.03 -42.77 -30.69
C LEU A 276 52.36 -41.73 -29.61
N GLU A 277 53.33 -40.85 -29.86
CA GLU A 277 53.68 -39.76 -28.94
C GLU A 277 52.48 -38.84 -28.65
N PHE A 278 51.68 -38.50 -29.65
CA PHE A 278 50.48 -37.69 -29.47
C PHE A 278 49.44 -38.42 -28.61
N LEU A 279 49.19 -39.71 -28.87
CA LEU A 279 48.26 -40.52 -28.08
C LEU A 279 48.71 -40.68 -26.62
N MET A 280 50.02 -40.79 -26.39
CA MET A 280 50.61 -40.88 -25.05
C MET A 280 50.41 -39.60 -24.23
N GLU A 281 50.35 -38.45 -24.89
CA GLU A 281 50.09 -37.15 -24.24
C GLU A 281 48.59 -36.83 -24.12
N ASP A 282 47.79 -37.13 -25.14
CA ASP A 282 46.39 -36.71 -25.23
C ASP A 282 45.43 -37.58 -24.39
N ILE A 283 45.61 -38.90 -24.38
CA ILE A 283 44.71 -39.81 -23.64
C ILE A 283 44.67 -39.50 -22.12
N PRO A 284 45.80 -39.23 -21.43
CA PRO A 284 45.77 -38.78 -20.04
C PRO A 284 44.99 -37.48 -19.82
N ILE A 285 45.10 -36.53 -20.77
CA ILE A 285 44.38 -35.25 -20.72
C ILE A 285 42.88 -35.50 -20.84
N LEU A 286 42.44 -36.28 -21.83
CA LEU A 286 41.03 -36.61 -22.03
C LEU A 286 40.41 -37.34 -20.83
N ILE A 287 41.14 -38.28 -20.23
CA ILE A 287 40.69 -38.98 -19.01
C ILE A 287 40.55 -38.00 -17.84
N LYS A 288 41.50 -37.06 -17.69
CA LYS A 288 41.46 -36.04 -16.65
C LYS A 288 40.28 -35.09 -16.85
N GLU A 289 40.11 -34.53 -18.04
CA GLU A 289 39.00 -33.62 -18.35
C GLU A 289 37.63 -34.30 -18.16
N SER A 290 37.52 -35.58 -18.53
CA SER A 290 36.31 -36.36 -18.31
C SER A 290 36.01 -36.56 -16.82
N LYS A 291 37.03 -36.86 -16.01
CA LYS A 291 36.88 -36.95 -14.54
C LYS A 291 36.48 -35.61 -13.93
N ASP A 292 37.08 -34.51 -14.36
CA ASP A 292 36.74 -33.17 -13.88
C ASP A 292 35.30 -32.79 -14.26
N GLY A 293 34.87 -33.14 -15.49
CA GLY A 293 33.49 -33.02 -15.93
C GLY A 293 32.50 -33.75 -15.04
N ILE A 294 32.77 -35.02 -14.74
CA ILE A 294 31.91 -35.84 -13.88
C ILE A 294 31.92 -35.35 -12.42
N GLY A 295 33.06 -34.89 -11.91
CA GLY A 295 33.17 -34.28 -10.60
C GLY A 295 32.27 -33.04 -10.46
N ARG A 296 32.19 -32.22 -11.52
CA ARG A 296 31.25 -31.08 -11.57
C ARG A 296 29.79 -31.53 -11.50
N VAL A 297 29.40 -32.55 -12.27
CA VAL A 297 28.02 -33.06 -12.22
C VAL A 297 27.71 -33.62 -10.82
N ALA A 298 28.65 -34.34 -10.20
CA ALA A 298 28.50 -34.84 -8.84
C ALA A 298 28.28 -33.69 -7.83
N HIS A 299 29.02 -32.59 -7.98
CA HIS A 299 28.86 -31.40 -7.13
C HIS A 299 27.49 -30.74 -7.31
N ILE A 300 27.02 -30.55 -8.55
CA ILE A 300 25.70 -29.97 -8.84
C ILE A 300 24.58 -30.82 -8.21
N VAL A 301 24.70 -32.14 -8.36
CA VAL A 301 23.72 -33.09 -7.80
C VAL A 301 23.76 -33.10 -6.27
N LYS A 302 24.95 -32.95 -5.68
CA LYS A 302 25.12 -32.81 -4.23
C LYS A 302 24.47 -31.52 -3.71
N ASP A 303 24.73 -30.39 -4.35
CA ASP A 303 24.10 -29.10 -3.98
C ASP A 303 22.58 -29.18 -4.07
N LEU A 304 22.06 -29.86 -5.11
CA LEU A 304 20.64 -30.10 -5.31
C LEU A 304 20.05 -31.02 -4.23
N LYS A 305 20.80 -32.02 -3.78
CA LYS A 305 20.42 -32.94 -2.68
C LYS A 305 20.46 -32.27 -1.31
N ASP A 306 21.46 -31.42 -1.07
CA ASP A 306 21.59 -30.68 0.17
C ASP A 306 20.50 -29.60 0.28
N PHE A 307 20.06 -29.04 -0.87
CA PHE A 307 18.87 -28.20 -0.98
C PHE A 307 17.56 -28.95 -0.64
N SER A 308 17.43 -30.24 -0.97
CA SER A 308 16.22 -31.03 -0.68
C SER A 308 16.19 -31.69 0.70
N ARG A 309 17.36 -31.90 1.32
CA ARG A 309 17.48 -32.51 2.66
C ARG A 309 17.16 -31.57 3.82
N VAL A 310 16.57 -30.42 3.53
CA VAL A 310 16.19 -29.41 4.50
C VAL A 310 15.03 -29.86 5.40
N ASP A 311 14.54 -31.12 5.39
CA ASP A 311 13.41 -31.52 6.24
C ASP A 311 13.58 -32.75 7.15
N SER A 312 14.68 -33.52 7.11
CA SER A 312 14.66 -34.87 7.74
C SER A 312 15.04 -34.95 9.23
N ALA A 313 15.59 -33.89 9.85
CA ALA A 313 16.00 -33.90 11.28
C ALA A 313 16.08 -32.49 11.90
N GLN A 314 15.17 -31.60 11.50
CA GLN A 314 15.23 -30.19 11.91
C GLN A 314 14.34 -29.91 13.11
N GLN A 315 14.95 -29.85 14.29
CA GLN A 315 14.32 -29.31 15.48
C GLN A 315 14.84 -27.90 15.75
N TRP A 316 13.90 -26.98 15.93
CA TRP A 316 14.19 -25.66 16.47
C TRP A 316 14.76 -25.83 17.87
N GLN A 317 15.92 -25.24 18.09
CA GLN A 317 16.63 -25.33 19.36
C GLN A 317 17.39 -24.04 19.63
N LEU A 318 17.60 -23.75 20.91
CA LEU A 318 18.56 -22.73 21.33
C LEU A 318 19.97 -23.25 21.06
N ALA A 319 20.67 -22.61 20.12
CA ALA A 319 21.98 -23.02 19.68
C ALA A 319 23.02 -21.90 19.83
N ASP A 320 24.26 -22.31 20.10
CA ASP A 320 25.42 -21.44 20.01
C ASP A 320 25.85 -21.32 18.54
N LEU A 321 25.50 -20.20 17.92
CA LEU A 321 25.85 -19.93 16.52
C LEU A 321 27.36 -19.82 16.31
N GLN A 322 28.12 -19.37 17.31
CA GLN A 322 29.57 -19.21 17.17
C GLN A 322 30.25 -20.58 17.04
N GLN A 323 29.79 -21.58 17.80
CA GLN A 323 30.25 -22.96 17.66
C GLN A 323 29.90 -23.54 16.28
N GLY A 324 28.71 -23.25 15.76
CA GLY A 324 28.29 -23.66 14.42
C GLY A 324 29.16 -23.04 13.31
N ILE A 325 29.42 -21.74 13.42
CA ILE A 325 30.31 -20.98 12.53
C ILE A 325 31.71 -21.60 12.51
N ASP A 326 32.32 -21.83 13.67
CA ASP A 326 33.68 -22.38 13.74
C ASP A 326 33.78 -23.79 13.15
N SER A 327 32.75 -24.62 13.40
CA SER A 327 32.66 -25.96 12.80
C SER A 327 32.58 -25.88 11.28
N THR A 328 31.81 -24.93 10.75
CA THR A 328 31.64 -24.70 9.31
C THR A 328 32.95 -24.24 8.67
N LEU A 329 33.64 -23.29 9.31
CA LEU A 329 34.91 -22.76 8.82
C LEU A 329 36.03 -23.81 8.79
N ASN A 330 36.03 -24.76 9.74
CA ASN A 330 36.98 -25.88 9.72
C ASN A 330 36.78 -26.80 8.51
N ILE A 331 35.54 -27.00 8.05
CA ILE A 331 35.23 -27.85 6.89
C ILE A 331 35.76 -27.21 5.59
N VAL A 332 35.63 -25.89 5.44
CA VAL A 332 36.10 -25.16 4.25
C VAL A 332 37.54 -24.68 4.32
N ALA A 333 38.23 -24.92 5.43
CA ALA A 333 39.59 -24.45 5.65
C ALA A 333 40.56 -24.90 4.55
N SER A 334 40.40 -26.11 4.01
CA SER A 334 41.23 -26.64 2.93
C SER A 334 41.05 -25.89 1.61
N GLU A 335 39.81 -25.53 1.26
CA GLU A 335 39.51 -24.73 0.06
C GLU A 335 39.96 -23.28 0.20
N LEU A 336 39.86 -22.73 1.41
CA LEU A 336 40.28 -21.37 1.74
C LEU A 336 41.80 -21.20 1.72
N LYS A 337 42.56 -22.21 2.19
CA LYS A 337 44.02 -22.15 2.38
C LYS A 337 44.79 -21.69 1.14
N HIS A 338 44.26 -21.96 -0.05
CA HIS A 338 44.88 -21.62 -1.33
C HIS A 338 44.36 -20.32 -1.95
N LYS A 339 43.31 -19.70 -1.40
CA LYS A 339 42.62 -18.55 -2.00
C LYS A 339 42.55 -17.31 -1.11
N ALA A 340 42.40 -17.46 0.20
CA ALA A 340 42.19 -16.33 1.09
C ALA A 340 42.65 -16.61 2.52
N ASP A 341 42.99 -15.53 3.23
CA ASP A 341 43.22 -15.56 4.67
C ASP A 341 41.90 -15.24 5.40
N LEU A 342 41.59 -16.04 6.41
CA LEU A 342 40.34 -15.96 7.17
C LEU A 342 40.56 -15.19 8.48
N VAL A 343 39.91 -14.03 8.60
CA VAL A 343 39.95 -13.17 9.79
C VAL A 343 38.64 -13.29 10.56
N LYS A 344 38.70 -13.71 11.83
CA LYS A 344 37.54 -13.86 12.70
C LYS A 344 37.40 -12.64 13.63
N ARG A 345 36.24 -11.99 13.63
CA ARG A 345 35.91 -10.84 14.49
C ARG A 345 34.64 -11.12 15.27
N TYR A 346 34.76 -11.94 16.31
CA TYR A 346 33.60 -12.36 17.09
C TYR A 346 33.29 -11.40 18.22
N GLN A 347 32.00 -11.08 18.36
CA GLN A 347 31.45 -10.56 19.60
C GLN A 347 30.63 -11.67 20.28
N PRO A 348 30.53 -11.66 21.63
CA PRO A 348 29.75 -12.66 22.35
C PRO A 348 28.29 -12.65 21.89
N LEU A 349 27.80 -13.82 21.45
CA LEU A 349 26.41 -14.00 21.04
C LEU A 349 25.61 -14.72 22.13
N PRO A 350 24.36 -14.33 22.39
CA PRO A 350 23.45 -15.16 23.17
C PRO A 350 23.09 -16.44 22.38
N PRO A 351 22.62 -17.51 23.06
CA PRO A 351 22.01 -18.65 22.39
C PRO A 351 20.82 -18.19 21.53
N VAL A 352 20.80 -18.60 20.26
CA VAL A 352 19.77 -18.20 19.28
C VAL A 352 18.87 -19.38 18.97
N GLU A 353 17.56 -19.15 18.99
CA GLU A 353 16.56 -20.15 18.59
C GLU A 353 16.55 -20.30 17.07
N CYS A 354 17.12 -21.40 16.58
CA CYS A 354 17.32 -21.62 15.15
C CYS A 354 17.37 -23.12 14.79
N LEU A 355 17.51 -23.38 13.49
CA LEU A 355 17.87 -24.67 12.92
C LEU A 355 19.37 -24.64 12.58
N PRO A 356 20.26 -25.18 13.43
CA PRO A 356 21.70 -24.90 13.31
C PRO A 356 22.31 -25.37 11.99
N SER A 357 21.84 -26.51 11.47
CA SER A 357 22.29 -27.04 10.19
C SER A 357 21.97 -26.11 9.02
N GLN A 358 20.81 -25.43 9.05
CA GLN A 358 20.45 -24.47 8.02
C GLN A 358 21.30 -23.20 8.11
N ILE A 359 21.50 -22.66 9.32
CA ILE A 359 22.33 -21.46 9.50
C ILE A 359 23.78 -21.74 9.09
N ASN A 360 24.31 -22.91 9.45
CA ASN A 360 25.63 -23.35 8.99
C ASN A 360 25.72 -23.43 7.45
N GLN A 361 24.64 -23.85 6.77
CA GLN A 361 24.58 -23.84 5.31
C GLN A 361 24.63 -22.42 4.73
N VAL A 362 23.96 -21.44 5.36
CA VAL A 362 24.06 -20.03 4.97
C VAL A 362 25.51 -19.57 5.06
N ILE A 363 26.16 -19.81 6.19
CA ILE A 363 27.56 -19.41 6.44
C ILE A 363 28.49 -20.08 5.42
N MET A 364 28.33 -21.38 5.21
CA MET A 364 29.06 -22.17 4.21
C MET A 364 28.96 -21.53 2.83
N ASN A 365 27.75 -21.25 2.37
CA ASN A 365 27.49 -20.66 1.05
C ASN A 365 28.13 -19.28 0.90
N LEU A 366 28.01 -18.41 1.92
CA LEU A 366 28.59 -17.07 1.89
C LEU A 366 30.12 -17.11 1.85
N VAL A 367 30.74 -17.96 2.67
CA VAL A 367 32.21 -18.09 2.71
C VAL A 367 32.77 -18.69 1.42
N LEU A 368 32.11 -19.69 0.85
CA LEU A 368 32.51 -20.25 -0.45
C LEU A 368 32.35 -19.24 -1.58
N ASN A 369 31.26 -18.47 -1.60
CA ASN A 369 31.07 -17.40 -2.58
C ASN A 369 32.16 -16.33 -2.47
N ALA A 370 32.51 -15.91 -1.25
CA ALA A 370 33.61 -15.00 -0.98
C ALA A 370 34.94 -15.56 -1.51
N ALA A 371 35.27 -16.82 -1.22
CA ALA A 371 36.49 -17.46 -1.70
C ALA A 371 36.54 -17.59 -3.23
N GLN A 372 35.39 -17.79 -3.86
CA GLN A 372 35.28 -17.90 -5.32
C GLN A 372 35.35 -16.55 -6.03
N ALA A 373 35.00 -15.45 -5.35
CA ALA A 373 35.12 -14.10 -5.87
C ALA A 373 36.56 -13.56 -5.85
N MET A 374 37.49 -14.29 -5.22
CA MET A 374 38.91 -13.91 -5.16
C MET A 374 39.58 -14.01 -6.53
N GLY A 375 40.48 -13.06 -6.79
CA GLY A 375 41.35 -13.06 -7.97
C GLY A 375 42.52 -14.05 -7.86
N PRO A 376 43.54 -13.90 -8.73
CA PRO A 376 44.74 -14.74 -8.69
C PRO A 376 45.62 -14.49 -7.45
N GLU A 377 45.48 -13.32 -6.81
CA GLU A 377 46.17 -12.99 -5.56
C GLU A 377 45.34 -13.42 -4.33
N ARG A 378 46.02 -13.74 -3.23
CA ARG A 378 45.34 -14.10 -1.98
C ARG A 378 44.62 -12.88 -1.41
N GLY A 379 43.31 -13.02 -1.22
CA GLY A 379 42.48 -12.01 -0.57
C GLY A 379 42.26 -12.27 0.91
N THR A 380 41.40 -11.47 1.53
CA THR A 380 40.96 -11.65 2.93
C THR A 380 39.46 -11.87 3.00
N ILE A 381 39.04 -12.86 3.78
CA ILE A 381 37.63 -13.03 4.18
C ILE A 381 37.53 -12.72 5.66
N THR A 382 36.72 -11.72 6.01
CA THR A 382 36.43 -11.36 7.39
C THR A 382 35.06 -11.87 7.78
N LEU A 383 35.00 -12.74 8.79
CA LEU A 383 33.74 -13.19 9.38
C LEU A 383 33.55 -12.54 10.74
N GLY A 384 32.51 -11.71 10.84
CA GLY A 384 32.14 -10.95 12.03
C GLY A 384 30.85 -11.45 12.66
N THR A 385 30.77 -11.37 13.98
CA THR A 385 29.49 -11.53 14.70
C THR A 385 29.26 -10.32 15.59
N ALA A 386 28.00 -9.91 15.70
CA ALA A 386 27.57 -8.85 16.59
C ALA A 386 26.19 -9.15 17.15
N HIS A 387 25.89 -8.62 18.33
CA HIS A 387 24.58 -8.73 18.95
C HIS A 387 24.07 -7.35 19.34
N GLN A 388 22.85 -7.02 18.91
CA GLN A 388 22.21 -5.74 19.20
C GLN A 388 20.74 -5.93 19.58
N GLY A 389 20.43 -5.80 20.87
CA GLY A 389 19.07 -5.91 21.39
C GLY A 389 18.49 -7.33 21.26
N ALA A 390 17.52 -7.50 20.38
CA ALA A 390 16.87 -8.80 20.11
C ALA A 390 17.41 -9.49 18.85
N TRP A 391 18.45 -8.92 18.21
CA TRP A 391 18.97 -9.37 16.93
C TRP A 391 20.43 -9.75 17.02
N VAL A 392 20.78 -10.87 16.37
CA VAL A 392 22.14 -11.30 16.09
C VAL A 392 22.46 -10.99 14.64
N CYS A 393 23.67 -10.48 14.42
CA CYS A 393 24.20 -10.12 13.12
C CYS A 393 25.43 -10.98 12.83
N ILE A 394 25.45 -11.62 11.67
CA ILE A 394 26.60 -12.33 11.13
C ILE A 394 27.00 -11.63 9.84
N GLU A 395 28.26 -11.24 9.74
CA GLU A 395 28.80 -10.51 8.60
C GLU A 395 29.90 -11.35 7.94
N VAL A 396 29.82 -11.51 6.61
CA VAL A 396 30.86 -12.14 5.81
C VAL A 396 31.31 -11.13 4.76
N ALA A 397 32.50 -10.58 4.96
CA ALA A 397 33.11 -9.60 4.07
C ALA A 397 34.29 -10.21 3.32
N ASP A 398 34.38 -9.94 2.03
CA ASP A 398 35.46 -10.38 1.16
C ASP A 398 36.12 -9.19 0.47
N THR A 399 37.37 -9.36 0.07
CA THR A 399 38.13 -8.40 -0.76
C THR A 399 38.22 -8.87 -2.21
N GLY A 400 37.17 -9.54 -2.71
CA GLY A 400 37.13 -10.12 -4.04
C GLY A 400 36.73 -9.12 -5.13
N ALA A 401 36.32 -9.63 -6.28
CA ALA A 401 35.98 -8.82 -7.46
C ALA A 401 34.77 -7.87 -7.28
N GLY A 402 33.94 -8.09 -6.26
CA GLY A 402 32.69 -7.36 -6.06
C GLY A 402 31.60 -7.73 -7.07
N ILE A 403 30.41 -7.12 -6.91
CA ILE A 403 29.20 -7.38 -7.69
C ILE A 403 28.79 -6.08 -8.40
N ALA A 404 28.53 -6.17 -9.71
CA ALA A 404 28.03 -5.03 -10.47
C ALA A 404 26.64 -4.59 -9.96
N PRO A 405 26.35 -3.28 -9.86
CA PRO A 405 25.09 -2.75 -9.31
C PRO A 405 23.83 -3.33 -9.98
N GLU A 406 23.92 -3.62 -11.27
CA GLU A 406 22.87 -4.20 -12.10
C GLU A 406 22.44 -5.60 -11.64
N ASN A 407 23.39 -6.36 -11.06
CA ASN A 407 23.20 -7.74 -10.65
C ASN A 407 22.75 -7.87 -9.20
N ILE A 408 22.94 -6.86 -8.35
CA ILE A 408 22.61 -6.90 -6.91
C ILE A 408 21.16 -7.32 -6.67
N LYS A 409 20.21 -6.86 -7.50
CA LYS A 409 18.80 -7.22 -7.35
C LYS A 409 18.48 -8.66 -7.75
N LYS A 410 19.34 -9.30 -8.52
CA LYS A 410 19.13 -10.64 -9.11
C LYS A 410 19.94 -11.74 -8.43
N ILE A 411 20.89 -11.40 -7.55
CA ILE A 411 21.78 -12.41 -6.94
C ILE A 411 21.05 -13.43 -6.06
N PHE A 412 19.84 -13.10 -5.60
CA PHE A 412 18.98 -14.00 -4.82
C PHE A 412 17.97 -14.76 -5.71
N ASP A 413 17.93 -14.48 -7.01
CA ASP A 413 17.08 -15.22 -7.94
C ASP A 413 17.66 -16.62 -8.15
N PRO A 414 16.85 -17.70 -8.06
CA PRO A 414 17.31 -19.05 -8.34
C PRO A 414 17.93 -19.16 -9.73
N PHE A 415 19.04 -19.89 -9.82
CA PHE A 415 19.81 -20.15 -11.06
C PHE A 415 20.55 -18.93 -11.64
N PHE A 416 20.45 -17.75 -11.02
CA PHE A 416 21.23 -16.60 -11.45
C PHE A 416 22.71 -16.79 -11.05
N THR A 417 23.60 -16.68 -12.04
CA THR A 417 25.05 -16.76 -11.83
C THR A 417 25.77 -15.88 -12.85
N THR A 418 26.79 -15.16 -12.39
CA THR A 418 27.70 -14.37 -13.26
C THR A 418 28.91 -15.18 -13.71
N LYS A 419 29.01 -16.45 -13.28
CA LYS A 419 30.14 -17.33 -13.58
C LYS A 419 29.99 -17.99 -14.96
N PRO A 420 31.11 -18.40 -15.58
CA PRO A 420 31.09 -19.18 -16.81
C PRO A 420 30.22 -20.45 -16.68
N VAL A 421 29.68 -20.90 -17.80
CA VAL A 421 28.81 -22.09 -17.88
C VAL A 421 29.50 -23.28 -17.20
N GLY A 422 28.85 -23.82 -16.16
CA GLY A 422 29.34 -24.98 -15.40
C GLY A 422 30.22 -24.69 -14.17
N GLN A 423 30.40 -23.42 -13.76
CA GLN A 423 31.16 -23.05 -12.55
C GLN A 423 30.30 -22.46 -11.42
N GLY A 424 29.00 -22.22 -11.64
CA GLY A 424 28.09 -21.73 -10.63
C GLY A 424 26.69 -22.31 -10.82
N THR A 425 26.13 -22.88 -9.76
CA THR A 425 24.76 -23.41 -9.75
C THR A 425 23.70 -22.32 -9.65
N GLY A 426 24.05 -21.14 -9.14
CA GLY A 426 23.12 -20.03 -8.88
C GLY A 426 22.08 -20.33 -7.80
N LEU A 427 22.30 -21.37 -6.99
CA LEU A 427 21.35 -21.82 -5.94
C LEU A 427 21.80 -21.44 -4.52
N GLY A 428 23.08 -21.15 -4.31
CA GLY A 428 23.61 -20.91 -2.95
C GLY A 428 23.04 -19.68 -2.27
N LEU A 429 22.94 -18.54 -2.96
CA LEU A 429 22.42 -17.30 -2.40
C LEU A 429 20.89 -17.30 -2.27
N SER A 430 20.16 -17.90 -3.22
CA SER A 430 18.71 -18.05 -3.14
C SER A 430 18.29 -18.98 -1.99
N LEU A 431 19.03 -20.08 -1.77
CA LEU A 431 18.86 -20.93 -0.58
C LEU A 431 19.16 -20.16 0.70
N SER A 432 20.26 -19.39 0.72
CA SER A 432 20.63 -18.60 1.89
C SER A 432 19.54 -17.59 2.26
N TYR A 433 18.95 -16.92 1.26
CA TYR A 433 17.82 -16.03 1.44
C TYR A 433 16.59 -16.74 2.01
N GLY A 434 16.21 -17.89 1.45
CA GLY A 434 15.08 -18.69 1.93
C GLY A 434 15.24 -19.17 3.37
N ILE A 435 16.44 -19.65 3.74
CA ILE A 435 16.77 -20.06 5.11
C ILE A 435 16.64 -18.88 6.07
N VAL A 436 17.25 -17.74 5.75
CA VAL A 436 17.24 -16.56 6.63
C VAL A 436 15.80 -16.06 6.83
N LYS A 437 14.98 -16.04 5.77
CA LYS A 437 13.57 -15.68 5.87
C LYS A 437 12.75 -16.67 6.71
N LYS A 438 13.00 -17.99 6.58
CA LYS A 438 12.39 -19.02 7.45
C LYS A 438 12.68 -18.78 8.94
N HIS A 439 13.79 -18.13 9.27
CA HIS A 439 14.19 -17.76 10.63
C HIS A 439 13.74 -16.35 11.05
N GLY A 440 12.77 -15.75 10.34
CA GLY A 440 12.31 -14.40 10.63
C GLY A 440 13.40 -13.32 10.44
N GLY A 441 14.46 -13.66 9.71
CA GLY A 441 15.64 -12.85 9.54
C GLY A 441 15.65 -12.01 8.26
N GLU A 442 16.75 -11.28 8.10
CA GLU A 442 17.03 -10.48 6.90
C GLU A 442 18.47 -10.71 6.43
N ILE A 443 18.66 -10.84 5.12
CA ILE A 443 19.99 -10.88 4.50
C ILE A 443 20.14 -9.68 3.57
N THR A 444 21.20 -8.92 3.77
CA THR A 444 21.53 -7.73 2.98
C THR A 444 22.93 -7.86 2.39
N VAL A 445 23.18 -7.12 1.32
CA VAL A 445 24.47 -7.12 0.61
C VAL A 445 24.91 -5.69 0.34
N SER A 446 26.19 -5.42 0.58
CA SER A 446 26.88 -4.21 0.14
C SER A 446 28.09 -4.63 -0.68
N SER A 447 28.23 -4.13 -1.90
CA SER A 447 29.31 -4.56 -2.79
C SER A 447 29.79 -3.42 -3.66
N GLN A 448 31.10 -3.39 -3.92
CA GLN A 448 31.73 -2.47 -4.84
C GLN A 448 32.71 -3.23 -5.73
N VAL A 449 32.56 -3.05 -7.05
CA VAL A 449 33.40 -3.70 -8.06
C VAL A 449 34.87 -3.33 -7.83
N GLY A 450 35.73 -4.34 -7.75
CA GLY A 450 37.17 -4.21 -7.51
C GLY A 450 37.58 -3.95 -6.06
N VAL A 451 36.62 -3.84 -5.13
CA VAL A 451 36.89 -3.66 -3.69
C VAL A 451 36.48 -4.89 -2.89
N GLY A 452 35.30 -5.44 -3.17
CA GLY A 452 34.80 -6.63 -2.48
C GLY A 452 33.30 -6.60 -2.20
N THR A 453 32.83 -7.62 -1.48
CA THR A 453 31.42 -7.76 -1.07
C THR A 453 31.29 -8.01 0.42
N THR A 454 30.26 -7.48 1.03
CA THR A 454 29.87 -7.74 2.42
C THR A 454 28.43 -8.21 2.45
N PHE A 455 28.22 -9.44 2.87
CA PHE A 455 26.90 -9.98 3.19
C PHE A 455 26.66 -9.87 4.69
N ARG A 456 25.46 -9.42 5.04
CA ARG A 456 25.03 -9.27 6.44
C ARG A 456 23.74 -10.06 6.65
N VAL A 457 23.78 -11.01 7.57
CA VAL A 457 22.65 -11.86 7.97
C VAL A 457 22.22 -11.44 9.36
N GLN A 458 20.95 -11.04 9.50
CA GLN A 458 20.33 -10.66 10.76
C GLN A 458 19.28 -11.69 11.15
N LEU A 459 19.36 -12.19 12.37
CA LEU A 459 18.47 -13.21 12.92
C LEU A 459 17.93 -12.75 14.28
N PRO A 460 16.64 -12.94 14.58
CA PRO A 460 16.12 -12.68 15.91
C PRO A 460 16.62 -13.75 16.89
N VAL A 461 16.96 -13.34 18.13
CA VAL A 461 17.45 -14.25 19.18
C VAL A 461 16.39 -15.29 19.56
N LYS A 462 15.13 -14.88 19.57
CA LYS A 462 13.96 -15.75 19.76
C LYS A 462 13.07 -15.65 18.54
N GLN A 463 12.56 -16.79 18.07
CA GLN A 463 11.55 -16.77 17.03
C GLN A 463 10.25 -16.27 17.65
N SER A 464 9.63 -15.26 17.07
CA SER A 464 8.25 -14.93 17.42
C SER A 464 7.42 -16.15 17.05
N ALA A 465 6.78 -16.78 18.03
CA ALA A 465 5.90 -17.91 17.78
C ALA A 465 4.90 -17.51 16.69
N THR A 466 5.06 -18.07 15.51
CA THR A 466 4.08 -17.92 14.44
C THR A 466 2.83 -18.64 14.93
N LEU A 467 1.79 -17.87 15.24
CA LEU A 467 0.43 -18.36 15.51
C LEU A 467 -0.14 -19.06 14.28
#